data_AF-A0A923ZB20-F1
#
_entry.id   AF-A0A923ZB20-F1
#
_cell.length_a   1.000
_cell.length_b   1.000
_cell.length_c   1.000
_cell.angle_alpha   90.00
_cell.angle_beta   90.00
_cell.angle_gamma   90.00
#
_symmetry.space_group_name_H-M   'P 1'
#
loop_
_entity.id
_entity.type
_entity.pdbx_description
1 polymer ?
#
loop_
_entity_poly.entity_id
_entity_poly.type
_entity_poly.pdbx_seq_one_letter_code
_entity_poly.pdbx_strand_id
1 'polypeptide(L)'
;QFAASIVVILPFAIALENLTPALATVQWTPSFIGALLWSIVALSIGAIFLLFTLIRKNAATSVTSLLYLTPPTTALMAWIMFGEAFSLIGMAGMVLAVIGVAFVVKK
;
A
#
# COMPACT_ATOMS: atom_id res chain seq x y z
N GLN A 1 1.92 -18.19 0.06
CA GLN A 1 2.71 -16.94 0.03
C GLN A 1 3.46 -16.73 1.35
N PHE A 2 2.77 -16.55 2.48
CA PHE A 2 3.41 -16.25 3.77
C PHE A 2 4.49 -17.25 4.22
N ALA A 3 4.24 -18.57 4.11
CA ALA A 3 5.25 -19.57 4.45
C ALA A 3 6.51 -19.48 3.56
N ALA A 4 6.33 -19.22 2.26
CA ALA A 4 7.45 -19.04 1.34
C ALA A 4 8.23 -17.75 1.66
N SER A 5 7.52 -16.65 1.96
CA SER A 5 8.15 -15.39 2.41
C SER A 5 8.97 -15.59 3.68
N ILE A 6 8.46 -16.35 4.66
CA ILE A 6 9.20 -16.68 5.88
C ILE A 6 10.47 -17.46 5.54
N VAL A 7 10.36 -18.55 4.78
CA VAL A 7 11.53 -19.38 4.42
C VAL A 7 12.60 -18.56 3.70
N VAL A 8 12.19 -17.61 2.85
CA VAL A 8 13.12 -16.75 2.12
C VAL A 8 13.73 -15.67 3.02
N ILE A 9 12.95 -14.98 3.85
CA ILE A 9 13.42 -13.83 4.63
C ILE A 9 14.17 -14.26 5.90
N LEU A 10 13.79 -15.37 6.53
CA LEU A 10 14.39 -15.86 7.78
C LEU A 10 15.93 -15.97 7.74
N PRO A 11 16.57 -16.56 6.71
CA PRO A 11 18.03 -16.64 6.66
C PRO A 11 18.69 -15.24 6.57
N PHE A 12 18.09 -14.29 5.85
CA PHE A 12 18.60 -12.92 5.78
C PHE A 12 18.43 -12.18 7.11
N ALA A 13 17.30 -12.39 7.80
CA ALA A 13 17.06 -11.77 9.10
C ALA A 13 18.06 -12.27 10.16
N ILE A 14 18.38 -13.57 10.14
CA ILE A 14 19.40 -14.15 11.04
C ILE A 14 20.80 -13.62 10.68
N ALA A 15 21.14 -13.56 9.38
CA ALA A 15 22.48 -13.18 8.93
C ALA A 15 22.78 -11.67 9.03
N LEU A 16 21.79 -10.80 8.77
CA LEU A 16 21.98 -9.35 8.71
C LEU A 16 21.55 -8.64 10.00
N GLU A 17 20.45 -9.09 10.61
CA GLU A 17 19.85 -8.44 11.77
C GLU A 17 20.09 -9.20 13.09
N ASN A 18 20.92 -10.26 13.05
CA ASN A 18 21.21 -11.16 14.18
C ASN A 18 19.92 -11.63 14.88
N LEU A 19 18.87 -11.89 14.09
CA LEU A 19 17.57 -12.28 14.62
C LEU A 19 17.70 -13.62 15.36
N THR A 20 17.50 -13.58 16.67
CA THR A 20 17.43 -14.78 17.50
C THR A 20 15.99 -15.26 17.61
N PRO A 21 15.73 -16.55 17.86
CA PRO A 21 14.37 -17.06 18.12
C PRO A 21 13.66 -16.34 19.30
N ALA A 22 14.43 -15.72 20.19
CA ALA A 22 13.94 -14.90 21.28
C ALA A 22 13.53 -13.47 20.89
N LEU A 23 13.67 -13.07 19.61
CA LEU A 23 13.36 -11.74 19.08
C LEU A 23 14.06 -10.61 19.84
N ALA A 24 15.23 -10.87 20.45
CA ALA A 24 15.90 -9.93 21.35
C ALA A 24 16.39 -8.66 20.63
N THR A 25 16.56 -8.71 19.31
CA THR A 25 16.96 -7.56 18.49
C THR A 25 15.79 -6.66 18.11
N VAL A 26 14.54 -7.10 18.30
CA VAL A 26 13.35 -6.32 18.00
C VAL A 26 13.09 -5.30 19.12
N GLN A 27 13.18 -4.02 18.78
CA GLN A 27 12.84 -2.95 19.70
C GLN A 27 11.32 -2.70 19.70
N TRP A 28 10.65 -3.25 20.72
CA TRP A 28 9.22 -3.06 20.94
C TRP A 28 8.90 -1.66 21.48
N THR A 29 8.97 -0.66 20.61
CA THR A 29 8.55 0.70 20.94
C THR A 29 7.05 0.87 20.68
N PRO A 30 6.36 1.78 21.41
CA PRO A 30 4.96 2.11 21.12
C PRO A 30 4.72 2.52 19.67
N SER A 31 5.68 3.23 19.05
CA SER A 31 5.62 3.60 17.63
C SER A 31 5.69 2.39 16.71
N PHE A 32 6.57 1.41 17.01
CA PHE A 32 6.68 0.17 16.24
C PHE A 32 5.38 -0.65 16.35
N ILE A 33 4.84 -0.79 17.55
CA ILE A 33 3.56 -1.50 17.78
C ILE A 33 2.42 -0.80 17.02
N GLY A 34 2.36 0.54 17.08
CA GLY A 34 1.37 1.32 16.34
C GLY A 34 1.46 1.10 14.82
N ALA A 35 2.68 1.15 14.25
CA ALA A 35 2.91 0.89 12.83
C ALA A 35 2.54 -0.56 12.44
N LEU A 36 2.89 -1.54 13.29
CA LEU A 36 2.55 -2.94 13.07
C LEU A 36 1.03 -3.16 13.08
N LEU A 37 0.33 -2.61 14.07
CA LEU A 37 -1.12 -2.68 14.15
C LEU A 37 -1.79 -2.01 12.95
N TRP A 38 -1.31 -0.84 12.53
CA TRP A 38 -1.80 -0.15 11.34
C TRP A 38 -1.63 -1.01 10.08
N SER A 39 -0.46 -1.63 9.92
CA SER A 39 -0.18 -2.51 8.78
C SER A 39 -1.10 -3.73 8.74
N ILE A 40 -1.37 -4.35 9.89
CA ILE A 40 -2.23 -5.54 9.98
C ILE A 40 -3.70 -5.16 9.78
N VAL A 41 -4.19 -4.16 10.52
CA VAL A 41 -5.63 -3.84 10.56
C VAL A 41 -6.04 -3.02 9.34
N ALA A 42 -5.39 -1.89 9.07
CA ALA A 42 -5.81 -0.99 8.02
C ALA A 42 -5.37 -1.48 6.63
N LEU A 43 -4.06 -1.76 6.47
CA LEU A 43 -3.50 -2.08 5.15
C LEU A 43 -3.78 -3.51 4.70
N SER A 44 -3.88 -4.48 5.62
CA SER A 44 -4.17 -5.87 5.25
C SER A 44 -5.66 -6.17 5.35
N ILE A 45 -6.22 -6.21 6.57
CA ILE A 45 -7.61 -6.62 6.78
C ILE A 45 -8.57 -5.61 6.14
N GLY A 46 -8.40 -4.31 6.41
CA GLY A 46 -9.26 -3.24 5.92
C GLY A 46 -9.26 -3.14 4.40
N ALA A 47 -8.09 -3.16 3.77
CA ALA A 47 -7.97 -3.09 2.31
C ALA A 47 -8.62 -4.28 1.60
N ILE A 48 -8.35 -5.51 2.07
CA ILE A 48 -8.94 -6.72 1.49
C ILE A 48 -10.46 -6.75 1.70
N PHE A 49 -10.92 -6.36 2.89
CA PHE A 49 -12.35 -6.25 3.19
C PHE A 49 -13.06 -5.24 2.27
N LEU A 50 -12.47 -4.06 2.07
CA LEU A 50 -12.98 -3.05 1.14
C LEU A 50 -13.02 -3.58 -0.29
N LEU A 51 -11.95 -4.24 -0.75
CA LEU A 51 -11.88 -4.84 -2.07
C LEU A 51 -13.00 -5.86 -2.27
N PHE A 52 -13.19 -6.80 -1.34
CA PHE A 52 -14.27 -7.79 -1.43
C PHE A 52 -15.66 -7.14 -1.36
N THR A 53 -15.83 -6.10 -0.53
CA THR A 53 -17.08 -5.34 -0.45
C THR A 53 -17.40 -4.63 -1.77
N LEU A 54 -16.39 -4.06 -2.41
CA LEU A 54 -16.51 -3.40 -3.71
C LEU A 54 -16.81 -4.40 -4.84
N ILE A 55 -16.15 -5.57 -4.85
CA ILE A 55 -16.44 -6.65 -5.80
C ILE A 55 -17.88 -7.14 -5.64
N ARG A 56 -18.36 -7.32 -4.40
CA ARG A 56 -19.75 -7.74 -4.12
C ARG A 56 -20.80 -6.76 -4.62
N LYS A 57 -20.47 -5.48 -4.79
CA LYS A 57 -21.38 -4.45 -5.33
C LYS A 57 -21.49 -4.47 -6.87
N ASN A 58 -20.98 -5.51 -7.54
CA ASN A 58 -21.18 -5.83 -8.96
C ASN A 58 -20.71 -4.75 -9.95
N ALA A 59 -19.59 -4.08 -9.63
CA ALA A 59 -18.92 -3.13 -10.51
C ALA A 59 -17.45 -3.54 -10.75
N ALA A 60 -17.19 -4.83 -11.07
CA ALA A 60 -15.84 -5.38 -11.20
C ALA A 60 -14.91 -4.52 -12.09
N THR A 61 -15.47 -3.88 -13.12
CA THR A 61 -14.76 -2.93 -14.00
C THR A 61 -14.48 -1.57 -13.34
N SER A 62 -15.43 -1.01 -12.58
CA SER A 62 -15.23 0.28 -11.89
C SER A 62 -14.25 0.17 -10.72
N VAL A 63 -14.19 -0.98 -10.03
CA VAL A 63 -13.26 -1.19 -8.91
C VAL A 63 -11.81 -1.21 -9.38
N THR A 64 -11.55 -1.89 -10.50
CA THR A 64 -10.20 -1.91 -11.09
C THR A 64 -9.78 -0.51 -11.57
N SER A 65 -10.73 0.28 -12.05
CA SER A 65 -10.51 1.68 -12.45
C SER A 65 -10.11 2.57 -11.26
N LEU A 66 -10.72 2.36 -10.09
CA LEU A 66 -10.33 3.05 -8.86
C LEU A 66 -8.90 2.71 -8.41
N LEU A 67 -8.43 1.49 -8.64
CA LEU A 67 -7.04 1.12 -8.33
C LEU A 67 -6.04 1.91 -9.17
N TYR A 68 -6.36 2.26 -10.41
CA TYR A 68 -5.53 3.13 -11.26
C TYR A 68 -5.46 4.59 -10.78
N LEU A 69 -6.42 5.03 -9.94
CA LEU A 69 -6.36 6.32 -9.24
C LEU A 69 -5.50 6.29 -7.97
N THR A 70 -4.96 5.13 -7.58
CA THR A 70 -4.11 5.06 -6.37
C THR A 70 -2.83 5.88 -6.52
N PRO A 71 -2.00 5.73 -7.58
CA PRO A 71 -0.78 6.53 -7.76
C PRO A 71 -1.00 8.06 -7.77
N PRO A 72 -2.00 8.62 -8.47
CA PRO A 72 -2.22 10.06 -8.44
C PRO A 72 -2.71 10.55 -7.06
N THR A 73 -3.53 9.76 -6.36
CA THR A 73 -4.01 10.11 -5.01
C THR A 73 -2.87 10.08 -3.99
N THR A 74 -2.00 9.07 -4.02
CA THR A 74 -0.86 8.98 -3.10
C THR A 74 0.16 10.10 -3.35
N ALA A 75 0.41 10.46 -4.60
CA ALA A 75 1.29 11.58 -4.93
C ALA A 75 0.71 12.94 -4.48
N LEU A 76 -0.61 13.16 -4.60
CA LEU A 76 -1.29 14.32 -4.03
C LEU A 76 -1.17 14.37 -2.50
N MET A 77 -1.39 13.24 -1.82
CA MET A 77 -1.22 13.15 -0.37
C MET A 77 0.22 13.45 0.05
N ALA A 78 1.21 12.93 -0.69
CA ALA A 78 2.63 13.15 -0.41
C ALA A 78 3.01 14.63 -0.56
N TRP A 79 2.52 15.30 -1.61
CA TRP A 79 2.74 16.74 -1.77
C TRP A 79 2.12 17.57 -0.64
N ILE A 80 0.88 17.26 -0.24
CA ILE A 80 0.21 18.01 0.83
C ILE A 80 0.90 17.77 2.19
N MET A 81 1.25 16.53 2.50
CA MET A 81 1.77 16.17 3.82
C MET A 81 3.27 16.42 3.97
N PHE A 82 4.05 16.23 2.91
CA PHE A 82 5.52 16.27 2.96
C PHE A 82 6.11 17.39 2.09
N GLY A 83 5.31 18.10 1.29
CA GLY A 83 5.79 19.20 0.45
C GLY A 83 6.71 18.77 -0.69
N GLU A 84 6.69 17.50 -1.09
CA GLU A 84 7.60 16.97 -2.12
C GLU A 84 7.41 17.69 -3.47
N ALA A 85 8.51 18.14 -4.07
CA ALA A 85 8.48 18.87 -5.33
C ALA A 85 8.01 17.97 -6.48
N PHE A 86 6.86 18.31 -7.06
CA PHE A 86 6.36 17.62 -8.24
C PHE A 86 7.28 17.84 -9.44
N SER A 87 7.87 16.76 -9.93
CA SER A 87 8.43 16.72 -11.28
C SER A 87 7.33 17.08 -12.30
N LEU A 88 7.67 17.95 -13.26
CA LEU A 88 6.76 18.32 -14.36
C LEU A 88 6.24 17.09 -15.12
N ILE A 89 7.09 16.07 -15.25
CA ILE A 89 6.78 14.77 -15.87
C ILE A 89 5.80 13.97 -14.99
N GLY A 90 5.96 14.04 -13.67
CA GLY A 90 5.06 13.40 -12.70
C GLY A 90 3.64 13.98 -12.76
N MET A 91 3.51 15.32 -12.88
CA MET A 91 2.21 15.97 -13.09
C MET A 91 1.57 15.54 -14.41
N ALA A 92 2.33 15.50 -15.51
CA ALA A 92 1.79 15.09 -16.80
C ALA A 92 1.26 13.64 -16.76
N GLY A 93 2.00 12.72 -16.13
CA GLY A 93 1.56 11.35 -15.92
C GLY A 93 0.31 11.25 -15.02
N MET A 94 0.22 12.09 -13.98
CA MET A 94 -0.94 12.18 -13.10
C MET A 94 -2.20 12.60 -13.85
N VAL A 95 -2.11 13.66 -14.67
CA VAL A 95 -3.23 14.16 -15.48
C VAL A 95 -3.70 13.09 -16.47
N LEU A 96 -2.77 12.40 -17.14
CA LEU A 96 -3.09 11.30 -18.05
C LEU A 96 -3.85 10.16 -17.35
N ALA A 97 -3.39 9.74 -16.16
CA ALA A 97 -4.04 8.68 -15.39
C ALA A 97 -5.47 9.08 -14.97
N VAL A 98 -5.66 10.32 -14.49
CA VAL A 98 -6.97 10.84 -14.09
C VAL A 98 -7.94 10.90 -15.27
N ILE A 99 -7.48 11.38 -16.44
CA ILE A 99 -8.30 11.41 -17.66
C ILE A 99 -8.71 10.00 -18.09
N GLY A 100 -7.77 9.06 -18.10
CA GLY A 100 -8.03 7.66 -18.46
C GLY A 100 -9.12 7.03 -17.59
N VAL A 101 -9.04 7.24 -16.27
CA VAL A 101 -10.06 6.73 -15.33
C VAL A 101 -11.40 7.44 -15.50
N ALA A 102 -11.41 8.76 -15.72
CA ALA A 102 -12.64 9.52 -15.96
C ALA A 102 -13.42 9.02 -17.19
N PHE A 103 -12.73 8.57 -18.25
CA PHE A 103 -13.36 7.95 -19.42
C PHE A 103 -13.98 6.58 -19.12
N VAL A 104 -13.34 5.77 -18.27
CA VAL A 104 -13.86 4.44 -17.91
C VAL A 104 -15.07 4.53 -16.99
N VAL A 105 -15.08 5.49 -16.05
CA VAL A 105 -16.18 5.67 -15.08
C VAL A 105 -17.41 6.34 -15.70
N LYS A 106 -17.27 7.07 -16.82
CA LYS A 106 -18.39 7.73 -17.53
C LYS A 106 -19.21 6.80 -18.45
N LYS A 107 -18.91 5.50 -18.50
CA LYS A 107 -19.72 4.48 -19.18
C LYS A 107 -20.54 3.68 -18.18
#